data_AF-A0A7S0ISL4-F1
#
_entry.id   AF-A0A7S0ISL4-F1
#
_cell.length_a   1.000
_cell.length_b   1.000
_cell.length_c   1.000
_cell.angle_alpha   90.00
_cell.angle_beta   90.00
_cell.angle_gamma   90.00
#
_symmetry.space_group_name_H-M   'P 1'
#
loop_
_entity.id
_entity.type
_entity.pdbx_description
1 polymer ?
#
loop_
_entity_poly.entity_id
_entity_poly.type
_entity_poly.pdbx_seq_one_letter_code
_entity_poly.pdbx_strand_id
1 'polypeptide(L)'
;NEPHKSSWGRGAPTDWDSAAERIGNRVLSSCPRWLVFVEGVSAQPGARGDRGVSGGYWWGGNLVGVRSSPVALSAPKRLVYSPHAYGPSTWPQPYFGPPFPENMPGVWDEHWGFVPAETGVPLVVGEWGGKNDGSSGDHTWHLAFVDYLKRRQIGSFYYCLNPNSEDTRGLLLDDWTTIDDGKLDLLKRLPATAVLPLLPGGKLPG
;
A
#
# COMPACT_ATOMS: atom_id res chain seq x y z
N ASN A 1 3.81 -8.24 6.63
CA ASN A 1 4.16 -8.21 5.21
C ASN A 1 3.46 -9.28 4.44
N GLU A 2 2.63 -8.81 3.53
CA GLU A 2 2.09 -9.49 2.37
C GLU A 2 1.37 -10.81 2.67
N PRO A 3 0.33 -10.82 3.52
CA PRO A 3 -0.56 -11.98 3.61
C PRO A 3 -1.08 -12.35 2.22
N HIS A 4 -0.74 -13.56 1.74
CA HIS A 4 -1.05 -13.95 0.37
C HIS A 4 -1.55 -15.39 0.21
N LYS A 5 -1.44 -16.21 1.25
CA LYS A 5 -2.08 -17.52 1.35
C LYS A 5 -3.27 -17.50 2.33
N SER A 6 -3.73 -16.30 2.66
CA SER A 6 -4.80 -16.02 3.62
C SER A 6 -6.08 -15.57 2.91
N SER A 7 -7.21 -15.82 3.54
CA SER A 7 -8.52 -15.29 3.15
C SER A 7 -8.84 -14.02 3.95
N TRP A 8 -9.91 -13.34 3.59
CA TRP A 8 -10.50 -12.27 4.41
C TRP A 8 -12.01 -12.41 4.47
N GLY A 9 -12.59 -12.43 5.67
CA GLY A 9 -14.04 -12.43 5.89
C GLY A 9 -14.77 -13.64 5.34
N ARG A 10 -14.09 -14.79 5.20
CA ARG A 10 -14.68 -16.04 4.67
C ARG A 10 -15.18 -16.99 5.77
N GLY A 11 -14.98 -16.66 7.05
CA GLY A 11 -15.25 -17.54 8.19
C GLY A 11 -14.26 -18.71 8.28
N ALA A 12 -13.06 -18.57 7.71
CA ALA A 12 -12.09 -19.65 7.60
C ALA A 12 -10.94 -19.48 8.61
N PRO A 13 -10.25 -20.56 9.01
CA PRO A 13 -9.04 -20.46 9.86
C PRO A 13 -7.92 -19.60 9.24
N THR A 14 -7.94 -19.42 7.92
CA THR A 14 -7.01 -18.60 7.15
C THR A 14 -7.37 -17.11 7.09
N ASP A 15 -8.46 -16.68 7.76
CA ASP A 15 -8.91 -15.30 7.72
C ASP A 15 -7.95 -14.35 8.42
N TRP A 16 -7.34 -13.49 7.60
CA TRP A 16 -6.37 -12.49 8.04
C TRP A 16 -7.02 -11.37 8.87
N ASP A 17 -8.25 -10.96 8.57
CA ASP A 17 -8.99 -9.94 9.35
C ASP A 17 -9.10 -10.32 10.83
N SER A 18 -9.54 -11.57 11.08
CA SER A 18 -9.69 -12.12 12.41
C SER A 18 -8.34 -12.29 13.11
N ALA A 19 -7.28 -12.65 12.37
CA ALA A 19 -5.93 -12.73 12.90
C ALA A 19 -5.35 -11.35 13.25
N ALA A 20 -5.53 -10.36 12.37
CA ALA A 20 -5.09 -8.98 12.54
C ALA A 20 -5.76 -8.34 13.77
N GLU A 21 -7.04 -8.61 14.01
CA GLU A 21 -7.74 -8.18 15.22
C GLU A 21 -7.08 -8.72 16.49
N ARG A 22 -6.86 -10.04 16.56
CA ARG A 22 -6.24 -10.69 17.72
C ARG A 22 -4.84 -10.16 17.98
N ILE A 23 -4.03 -10.06 16.92
CA ILE A 23 -2.64 -9.57 17.00
C ILE A 23 -2.62 -8.09 17.42
N GLY A 24 -3.41 -7.26 16.76
CA GLY A 24 -3.51 -5.82 17.05
C GLY A 24 -3.93 -5.55 18.49
N ASN A 25 -4.95 -6.27 18.98
CA ASN A 25 -5.39 -6.14 20.38
C ASN A 25 -4.34 -6.59 21.38
N ARG A 26 -3.55 -7.62 21.05
CA ARG A 26 -2.41 -8.04 21.89
C ARG A 26 -1.29 -7.01 21.90
N VAL A 27 -1.00 -6.36 20.77
CA VAL A 27 -0.01 -5.27 20.71
C VAL A 27 -0.50 -4.09 21.54
N LEU A 28 -1.76 -3.68 21.37
CA LEU A 28 -2.31 -2.51 22.05
C LEU A 28 -2.45 -2.67 23.56
N SER A 29 -2.57 -3.90 24.07
CA SER A 29 -2.54 -4.15 25.52
C SER A 29 -1.18 -3.84 26.16
N SER A 30 -0.10 -3.90 25.37
CA SER A 30 1.26 -3.59 25.81
C SER A 30 1.68 -2.17 25.39
N CYS A 31 1.23 -1.72 24.21
CA CYS A 31 1.63 -0.47 23.56
C CYS A 31 0.39 0.37 23.19
N PRO A 32 -0.35 0.94 24.16
CA PRO A 32 -1.66 1.57 23.92
C PRO A 32 -1.62 2.85 23.08
N ARG A 33 -0.42 3.41 22.84
CA ARG A 33 -0.20 4.61 22.03
C ARG A 33 0.10 4.31 20.56
N TRP A 34 0.43 3.07 20.22
CA TRP A 34 0.84 2.70 18.86
C TRP A 34 -0.36 2.65 17.90
N LEU A 35 -0.06 2.84 16.62
CA LEU A 35 -0.97 2.54 15.53
C LEU A 35 -0.75 1.08 15.09
N VAL A 36 -1.82 0.43 14.64
CA VAL A 36 -1.81 -0.92 14.08
C VAL A 36 -2.14 -0.80 12.60
N PHE A 37 -1.13 -1.04 11.77
CA PHE A 37 -1.28 -1.07 10.32
C PHE A 37 -1.66 -2.47 9.89
N VAL A 38 -2.77 -2.59 9.16
CA VAL A 38 -3.30 -3.86 8.67
C VAL A 38 -3.30 -3.86 7.15
N GLU A 39 -2.40 -4.65 6.58
CA GLU A 39 -2.36 -4.94 5.15
C GLU A 39 -3.54 -5.82 4.73
N GLY A 40 -3.80 -5.90 3.43
CA GLY A 40 -4.80 -6.79 2.84
C GLY A 40 -4.34 -8.23 2.67
N VAL A 41 -5.03 -8.97 1.81
CA VAL A 41 -4.65 -10.32 1.35
C VAL A 41 -4.25 -10.30 -0.13
N SER A 42 -4.03 -11.46 -0.77
CA SER A 42 -3.87 -11.59 -2.22
C SER A 42 -5.22 -11.79 -2.93
N ALA A 43 -5.22 -12.20 -4.20
CA ALA A 43 -6.44 -12.63 -4.90
C ALA A 43 -6.91 -14.04 -4.54
N GLN A 44 -6.04 -14.91 -3.99
CA GLN A 44 -6.36 -16.32 -3.71
C GLN A 44 -5.68 -16.79 -2.43
N PRO A 45 -6.42 -17.22 -1.38
CA PRO A 45 -7.89 -17.38 -1.31
C PRO A 45 -8.70 -16.08 -1.42
N GLY A 46 -8.07 -14.94 -1.18
CA GLY A 46 -8.62 -13.61 -1.39
C GLY A 46 -9.77 -13.23 -0.46
N ALA A 47 -10.26 -12.01 -0.64
CA ALA A 47 -11.26 -11.43 0.22
C ALA A 47 -12.69 -11.79 -0.19
N ARG A 48 -13.58 -11.95 0.80
CA ARG A 48 -15.02 -12.10 0.53
C ARG A 48 -15.53 -10.83 -0.15
N GLY A 49 -16.32 -11.02 -1.20
CA GLY A 49 -16.89 -9.93 -1.98
C GLY A 49 -15.96 -9.39 -3.06
N ASP A 50 -14.70 -9.85 -3.11
CA ASP A 50 -13.84 -9.62 -4.25
C ASP A 50 -14.43 -10.30 -5.48
N ARG A 51 -14.86 -9.48 -6.44
CA ARG A 51 -15.40 -9.94 -7.73
C ARG A 51 -14.27 -10.19 -8.73
N GLY A 52 -13.04 -9.89 -8.32
CA GLY A 52 -11.78 -10.25 -8.95
C GLY A 52 -11.40 -9.31 -10.09
N VAL A 53 -10.09 -9.15 -10.26
CA VAL A 53 -9.49 -9.08 -11.59
C VAL A 53 -9.07 -10.50 -11.95
N SER A 54 -9.57 -11.06 -13.04
CA SER A 54 -9.28 -12.44 -13.44
C SER A 54 -7.78 -12.60 -13.72
N GLY A 55 -7.00 -13.00 -12.72
CA GLY A 55 -5.58 -13.30 -12.88
C GLY A 55 -4.67 -12.93 -11.71
N GLY A 56 -5.11 -12.12 -10.74
CA GLY A 56 -4.29 -11.81 -9.56
C GLY A 56 -4.46 -10.39 -9.03
N TYR A 57 -4.07 -10.21 -7.77
CA TYR A 57 -3.89 -8.91 -7.13
C TYR A 57 -2.65 -8.97 -6.24
N TRP A 58 -2.10 -7.81 -5.90
CA TRP A 58 -0.89 -7.70 -5.07
C TRP A 58 -1.08 -8.40 -3.73
N TRP A 59 -0.02 -9.07 -3.28
CA TRP A 59 0.03 -9.59 -1.93
C TRP A 59 -0.06 -8.42 -0.94
N GLY A 60 -0.82 -8.58 0.14
CA GLY A 60 -1.09 -7.45 1.05
C GLY A 60 -1.95 -6.33 0.47
N GLY A 61 -2.39 -6.39 -0.79
CA GLY A 61 -3.10 -5.30 -1.46
C GLY A 61 -4.63 -5.40 -1.40
N ASN A 62 -5.19 -6.60 -1.25
CA ASN A 62 -6.63 -6.82 -1.38
C ASN A 62 -7.36 -6.54 -0.06
N LEU A 63 -8.04 -5.39 0.01
CA LEU A 63 -8.85 -4.96 1.17
C LEU A 63 -10.36 -5.02 0.90
N VAL A 64 -10.83 -5.68 -0.17
CA VAL A 64 -12.26 -5.72 -0.52
C VAL A 64 -13.13 -6.21 0.65
N GLY A 65 -12.61 -7.17 1.42
CA GLY A 65 -13.30 -7.79 2.54
C GLY A 65 -13.65 -6.82 3.67
N VAL A 66 -12.99 -5.66 3.76
CA VAL A 66 -13.28 -4.60 4.75
C VAL A 66 -14.75 -4.16 4.69
N ARG A 67 -15.39 -4.19 3.51
CA ARG A 67 -16.82 -3.83 3.38
C ARG A 67 -17.76 -4.74 4.17
N SER A 68 -17.37 -5.99 4.37
CA SER A 68 -18.23 -7.01 5.00
C SER A 68 -17.69 -7.54 6.33
N SER A 69 -16.39 -7.38 6.56
CA SER A 69 -15.68 -7.86 7.75
C SER A 69 -14.53 -6.90 8.09
N PRO A 70 -14.84 -5.68 8.57
CA PRO A 70 -13.81 -4.74 9.00
C PRO A 70 -13.11 -5.26 10.27
N VAL A 71 -11.81 -5.01 10.39
CA VAL A 71 -11.05 -5.35 11.60
C VAL A 71 -11.55 -4.53 12.79
N ALA A 72 -11.91 -5.17 13.90
CA ALA A 72 -12.46 -4.51 15.09
C ALA A 72 -11.48 -4.50 16.26
N LEU A 73 -10.57 -3.52 16.28
CA LEU A 73 -9.67 -3.32 17.42
C LEU A 73 -10.40 -2.81 18.66
N SER A 74 -9.92 -3.17 19.85
CA SER A 74 -10.41 -2.69 21.15
C SER A 74 -10.23 -1.18 21.31
N ALA A 75 -9.26 -0.58 20.62
CA ALA A 75 -9.10 0.86 20.45
C ALA A 75 -9.24 1.23 18.96
N PRO A 76 -10.46 1.49 18.45
CA PRO A 76 -10.71 1.67 17.02
C PRO A 76 -9.88 2.78 16.36
N LYS A 77 -9.58 3.85 17.11
CA LYS A 77 -8.75 4.99 16.65
C LYS A 77 -7.27 4.65 16.41
N ARG A 78 -6.86 3.40 16.64
CA ARG A 78 -5.49 2.92 16.40
C ARG A 78 -5.35 2.14 15.10
N LEU A 79 -6.45 1.82 14.42
CA LEU A 79 -6.42 1.09 13.17
C LEU A 79 -6.04 2.00 11.99
N VAL A 80 -5.14 1.51 11.14
CA VAL A 80 -4.84 2.07 9.81
C VAL A 80 -4.81 0.90 8.83
N TYR A 81 -5.46 1.02 7.68
CA TYR A 81 -5.32 0.02 6.61
C TYR A 81 -4.13 0.34 5.71
N SER A 82 -3.42 -0.69 5.25
CA SER A 82 -2.12 -0.52 4.61
C SER A 82 -1.90 -1.40 3.38
N PRO A 83 -2.58 -1.16 2.24
CA PRO A 83 -2.40 -1.98 1.05
C PRO A 83 -1.02 -1.79 0.42
N HIS A 84 -0.55 -2.79 -0.33
CA HIS A 84 0.58 -2.68 -1.24
C HIS A 84 0.10 -2.55 -2.69
N ALA A 85 0.84 -1.82 -3.53
CA ALA A 85 0.53 -1.65 -4.95
C ALA A 85 1.82 -1.47 -5.77
N TYR A 86 1.95 -2.22 -6.86
CA TYR A 86 3.17 -2.18 -7.68
C TYR A 86 2.87 -1.91 -9.16
N GLY A 87 3.91 -1.49 -9.88
CA GLY A 87 3.89 -1.30 -11.34
C GLY A 87 4.21 -2.57 -12.13
N PRO A 88 4.24 -2.49 -13.47
CA PRO A 88 4.40 -3.65 -14.35
C PRO A 88 5.74 -4.40 -14.23
N SER A 89 6.82 -3.76 -13.74
CA SER A 89 8.12 -4.44 -13.59
C SER A 89 8.13 -5.49 -12.48
N THR A 90 7.30 -5.33 -11.45
CA THR A 90 7.13 -6.30 -10.36
C THR A 90 6.39 -7.53 -10.86
N TRP A 91 5.25 -7.33 -11.54
CA TRP A 91 4.49 -8.43 -12.16
C TRP A 91 3.57 -7.91 -13.27
N PRO A 92 3.50 -8.58 -14.44
CA PRO A 92 2.62 -8.18 -15.54
C PRO A 92 1.16 -8.58 -15.26
N GLN A 93 0.50 -7.81 -14.39
CA GLN A 93 -0.92 -7.99 -14.08
C GLN A 93 -1.80 -7.79 -15.33
N PRO A 94 -2.93 -8.51 -15.45
CA PRO A 94 -3.78 -8.45 -16.64
C PRO A 94 -4.35 -7.06 -16.94
N TYR A 95 -4.44 -6.21 -15.92
CA TYR A 95 -4.93 -4.83 -16.03
C TYR A 95 -3.86 -3.83 -16.50
N PHE A 96 -2.64 -4.25 -16.80
CA PHE A 96 -1.62 -3.41 -17.46
C PHE A 96 -1.73 -3.42 -19.00
N GLY A 97 -2.74 -4.07 -19.57
CA GLY A 97 -3.15 -3.90 -20.96
C GLY A 97 -4.14 -2.73 -21.15
N PRO A 98 -4.51 -2.39 -22.41
CA PRO A 98 -5.49 -1.34 -22.68
C PRO A 98 -6.80 -1.52 -21.89
N PRO A 99 -7.36 -0.46 -21.27
CA PRO A 99 -7.01 0.95 -21.42
C PRO A 99 -6.07 1.45 -20.30
N PHE A 100 -4.96 0.76 -20.05
CA PHE A 100 -3.91 1.26 -19.17
C PHE A 100 -3.27 2.55 -19.71
N PRO A 101 -3.05 3.60 -18.87
CA PRO A 101 -3.26 3.64 -17.40
C PRO A 101 -4.63 4.15 -16.93
N GLU A 102 -5.55 4.51 -17.82
CA GLU A 102 -6.83 5.14 -17.47
C GLU A 102 -7.73 4.26 -16.58
N ASN A 103 -7.59 2.94 -16.66
CA ASN A 103 -8.30 1.99 -15.79
C ASN A 103 -7.81 1.96 -14.34
N MET A 104 -6.57 2.39 -14.06
CA MET A 104 -5.90 2.15 -12.78
C MET A 104 -6.63 2.73 -11.56
N PRO A 105 -7.20 3.95 -11.59
CA PRO A 105 -8.00 4.46 -10.48
C PRO A 105 -9.16 3.54 -10.08
N GLY A 106 -9.82 2.91 -11.06
CA GLY A 106 -10.91 1.96 -10.81
C GLY A 106 -10.40 0.69 -10.13
N VAL A 107 -9.24 0.16 -10.57
CA VAL A 107 -8.60 -1.01 -9.95
C VAL A 107 -8.22 -0.72 -8.49
N TRP A 108 -7.61 0.43 -8.21
CA TRP A 108 -7.27 0.81 -6.83
C TRP A 108 -8.51 1.04 -5.97
N ASP A 109 -9.54 1.69 -6.50
CA ASP A 109 -10.80 1.96 -5.79
C ASP A 109 -11.59 0.71 -5.45
N GLU A 110 -11.61 -0.27 -6.34
CA GLU A 110 -12.25 -1.55 -6.08
C GLU A 110 -11.61 -2.25 -4.87
N HIS A 111 -10.27 -2.30 -4.86
CA HIS A 111 -9.52 -3.13 -3.92
C HIS A 111 -9.26 -2.49 -2.57
N TRP A 112 -9.05 -1.16 -2.50
CA TRP A 112 -8.71 -0.50 -1.24
C TRP A 112 -9.00 1.00 -1.18
N GLY A 113 -9.06 1.71 -2.31
CA GLY A 113 -9.25 3.15 -2.35
C GLY A 113 -10.52 3.63 -1.65
N PHE A 114 -11.55 2.79 -1.63
CA PHE A 114 -12.83 3.05 -0.97
C PHE A 114 -12.74 3.18 0.56
N VAL A 115 -11.72 2.59 1.18
CA VAL A 115 -11.69 2.35 2.63
C VAL A 115 -11.88 3.63 3.45
N PRO A 116 -11.15 4.75 3.21
CA PRO A 116 -11.36 5.97 3.98
C PRO A 116 -12.77 6.55 3.85
N ALA A 117 -13.34 6.53 2.64
CA ALA A 117 -14.64 7.12 2.36
C ALA A 117 -15.80 6.28 2.93
N GLU A 118 -15.71 4.96 2.85
CA GLU A 118 -16.78 4.05 3.30
C GLU A 118 -16.70 3.76 4.82
N THR A 119 -15.51 3.79 5.43
CA THR A 119 -15.32 3.35 6.82
C THR A 119 -14.89 4.46 7.78
N GLY A 120 -14.37 5.58 7.27
CA GLY A 120 -13.73 6.62 8.08
C GLY A 120 -12.37 6.23 8.69
N VAL A 121 -11.86 5.02 8.40
CA VAL A 121 -10.55 4.56 8.87
C VAL A 121 -9.46 5.07 7.92
N PRO A 122 -8.35 5.65 8.42
CA PRO A 122 -7.25 6.08 7.58
C PRO A 122 -6.62 4.94 6.78
N LEU A 123 -6.09 5.28 5.60
CA LEU A 123 -5.33 4.38 4.74
C LEU A 123 -3.98 5.00 4.40
N VAL A 124 -2.93 4.18 4.48
CA VAL A 124 -1.56 4.54 4.07
C VAL A 124 -1.02 3.42 3.21
N VAL A 125 -0.63 3.69 1.97
CA VAL A 125 -0.03 2.63 1.13
C VAL A 125 1.32 2.21 1.72
N GLY A 126 1.43 0.94 2.10
CA GLY A 126 2.59 0.41 2.84
C GLY A 126 3.82 0.22 1.95
N GLU A 127 3.60 -0.18 0.70
CA GLU A 127 4.66 -0.33 -0.30
C GLU A 127 4.12 0.01 -1.68
N TRP A 128 4.93 0.76 -2.44
CA TRP A 128 4.73 0.94 -3.87
C TRP A 128 6.02 1.30 -4.59
N GLY A 129 6.21 0.81 -5.81
CA GLY A 129 7.47 0.93 -6.53
C GLY A 129 7.44 0.37 -7.94
N GLY A 130 8.60 0.43 -8.60
CA GLY A 130 8.85 -0.05 -9.96
C GLY A 130 10.14 0.54 -10.52
N LYS A 131 10.74 -0.09 -11.54
CA LYS A 131 12.05 0.32 -12.09
C LYS A 131 12.11 1.76 -12.57
N ASN A 132 10.99 2.27 -13.11
CA ASN A 132 10.91 3.61 -13.71
C ASN A 132 11.92 3.83 -14.87
N ASP A 133 12.39 2.75 -15.51
CA ASP A 133 13.43 2.79 -16.56
C ASP A 133 12.86 3.03 -17.98
N GLY A 134 11.58 3.40 -18.09
CA GLY A 134 10.87 3.67 -19.34
C GLY A 134 10.52 2.43 -20.19
N SER A 135 11.02 1.24 -19.84
CA SER A 135 10.88 0.02 -20.67
C SER A 135 9.66 -0.85 -20.32
N SER A 136 9.16 -0.73 -19.10
CA SER A 136 8.11 -1.58 -18.51
C SER A 136 6.72 -0.94 -18.47
N GLY A 137 6.61 0.36 -18.75
CA GLY A 137 5.40 1.14 -18.44
C GLY A 137 5.30 1.60 -16.98
N ASP A 138 6.32 1.32 -16.14
CA ASP A 138 6.36 1.80 -14.74
C ASP A 138 6.28 3.31 -14.65
N HIS A 139 6.94 4.04 -15.55
CA HIS A 139 6.89 5.51 -15.52
C HIS A 139 5.43 5.99 -15.63
N THR A 140 4.70 5.47 -16.61
CA THR A 140 3.27 5.74 -16.80
C THR A 140 2.45 5.34 -15.57
N TRP A 141 2.74 4.18 -14.98
CA TRP A 141 2.09 3.71 -13.75
C TRP A 141 2.37 4.64 -12.56
N HIS A 142 3.62 5.05 -12.34
CA HIS A 142 4.03 5.95 -11.25
C HIS A 142 3.36 7.31 -11.38
N LEU A 143 3.29 7.88 -12.58
CA LEU A 143 2.59 9.14 -12.82
C LEU A 143 1.11 9.03 -12.42
N ALA A 144 0.43 7.98 -12.90
CA ALA A 144 -0.98 7.74 -12.58
C ALA A 144 -1.20 7.50 -11.07
N PHE A 145 -0.29 6.77 -10.42
CA PHE A 145 -0.39 6.44 -9.00
C PHE A 145 -0.14 7.65 -8.11
N VAL A 146 0.89 8.45 -8.38
CA VAL A 146 1.16 9.71 -7.69
C VAL A 146 -0.04 10.65 -7.78
N ASP A 147 -0.63 10.79 -8.98
CA ASP A 147 -1.81 11.63 -9.17
C ASP A 147 -3.03 11.08 -8.42
N TYR A 148 -3.20 9.76 -8.37
CA TYR A 148 -4.26 9.13 -7.59
C TYR A 148 -4.09 9.36 -6.09
N LEU A 149 -2.91 9.10 -5.51
CA LEU A 149 -2.62 9.33 -4.09
C LEU A 149 -2.86 10.80 -3.71
N LYS A 150 -2.40 11.73 -4.55
CA LYS A 150 -2.62 13.17 -4.34
C LYS A 150 -4.10 13.54 -4.35
N ARG A 151 -4.87 13.09 -5.34
CA ARG A 151 -6.32 13.36 -5.42
C ARG A 151 -7.09 12.77 -4.25
N ARG A 152 -6.67 11.60 -3.76
CA ARG A 152 -7.33 10.90 -2.63
C ARG A 152 -6.81 11.29 -1.26
N GLN A 153 -5.76 12.12 -1.21
CA GLN A 153 -5.09 12.53 0.02
C GLN A 153 -4.61 11.33 0.84
N ILE A 154 -4.09 10.30 0.17
CA ILE A 154 -3.60 9.07 0.78
C ILE A 154 -2.08 9.16 0.97
N GLY A 155 -1.61 8.90 2.20
CA GLY A 155 -0.18 8.81 2.51
C GLY A 155 0.44 7.51 2.01
N SER A 156 1.76 7.45 1.89
CA SER A 156 2.44 6.23 1.45
C SER A 156 3.89 6.11 1.95
N PHE A 157 4.43 4.89 1.89
CA PHE A 157 5.85 4.60 1.97
C PHE A 157 6.32 4.03 0.62
N TYR A 158 7.32 4.66 0.01
CA TYR A 158 7.87 4.21 -1.27
C TYR A 158 8.78 3.00 -1.06
N TYR A 159 8.60 1.97 -1.88
CA TYR A 159 9.46 0.82 -1.96
C TYR A 159 10.43 0.99 -3.14
N CYS A 160 11.72 1.20 -2.91
CA CYS A 160 12.40 1.28 -1.62
C CYS A 160 13.56 2.29 -1.66
N LEU A 161 14.23 2.49 -0.52
CA LEU A 161 15.49 3.24 -0.50
C LEU A 161 16.60 2.46 -1.24
N ASN A 162 16.64 1.15 -1.03
CA ASN A 162 17.75 0.27 -1.40
C ASN A 162 17.81 0.00 -2.92
N PRO A 163 18.99 0.05 -3.56
CA PRO A 163 19.13 -0.15 -5.01
C PRO A 163 18.91 -1.61 -5.46
N ASN A 164 19.09 -2.56 -4.55
CA ASN A 164 19.22 -3.99 -4.85
C ASN A 164 17.89 -4.77 -4.89
N SER A 165 16.74 -4.10 -4.96
CA SER A 165 15.49 -4.77 -5.37
C SER A 165 15.52 -4.97 -6.88
N GLU A 166 15.51 -6.23 -7.32
CA GLU A 166 15.68 -6.60 -8.73
C GLU A 166 14.56 -6.08 -9.64
N ASP A 167 13.35 -6.02 -9.10
CA ASP A 167 12.12 -5.73 -9.81
C ASP A 167 11.69 -4.28 -9.67
N THR A 168 12.06 -3.58 -8.59
CA THR A 168 11.69 -2.16 -8.40
C THR A 168 12.87 -1.19 -8.49
N ARG A 169 14.09 -1.63 -8.17
CA ARG A 169 15.23 -0.74 -7.86
C ARG A 169 14.90 0.25 -6.71
N GLY A 170 15.90 1.00 -6.27
CA GLY A 170 15.76 1.93 -5.14
C GLY A 170 15.57 3.38 -5.54
N LEU A 171 15.48 4.23 -4.51
CA LEU A 171 15.78 5.66 -4.59
C LEU A 171 17.29 5.94 -4.66
N LEU A 172 18.11 4.99 -4.20
CA LEU A 172 19.55 4.99 -4.43
C LEU A 172 19.88 4.20 -5.71
N LEU A 173 20.97 4.56 -6.35
CA LEU A 173 21.62 3.78 -7.40
C LEU A 173 22.54 2.71 -6.80
N ASP A 174 23.06 1.82 -7.65
CA ASP A 174 23.84 0.63 -7.24
C ASP A 174 25.11 0.94 -6.41
N ASP A 175 25.58 2.20 -6.42
CA ASP A 175 26.69 2.68 -5.58
C ASP A 175 26.29 2.98 -4.12
N TRP A 176 25.00 2.88 -3.78
CA TRP A 176 24.41 3.19 -2.47
C TRP A 176 24.59 4.64 -1.99
N THR A 177 25.01 5.54 -2.87
CA THR A 177 25.28 6.95 -2.53
C THR A 177 24.60 7.92 -3.46
N THR A 178 24.51 7.61 -4.75
CA THR A 178 23.86 8.44 -5.75
C THR A 178 22.35 8.23 -5.70
N ILE A 179 21.58 9.30 -5.80
CA ILE A 179 20.11 9.26 -5.80
C ILE A 179 19.59 9.12 -7.23
N ASP A 180 18.53 8.34 -7.43
CA ASP A 180 17.74 8.34 -8.66
C ASP A 180 16.84 9.59 -8.70
N ASP A 181 17.31 10.63 -9.39
CA ASP A 181 16.59 11.90 -9.53
C ASP A 181 15.21 11.73 -10.18
N GLY A 182 15.06 10.78 -11.11
CA GLY A 182 13.79 10.54 -11.79
C GLY A 182 12.71 10.03 -10.83
N LYS A 183 13.07 9.11 -9.94
CA LYS A 183 12.18 8.65 -8.88
C LYS A 183 11.96 9.71 -7.80
N LEU A 184 13.00 10.45 -7.43
CA LEU A 184 12.86 11.52 -6.44
C LEU A 184 11.92 12.63 -6.93
N ASP A 185 11.99 12.99 -8.20
CA ASP A 185 11.11 14.00 -8.82
C ASP A 185 9.65 13.56 -8.87
N LEU A 186 9.38 12.26 -9.05
CA LEU A 186 8.03 11.70 -8.88
C LEU A 186 7.52 11.89 -7.46
N LEU A 187 8.35 11.58 -6.45
CA LEU A 187 7.96 11.71 -5.04
C LEU A 187 7.75 13.16 -4.60
N LYS A 188 8.53 14.11 -5.12
CA LYS A 188 8.37 15.56 -4.85
C LYS A 188 6.98 16.11 -5.22
N ARG A 189 6.24 15.42 -6.09
CA ARG A 189 4.87 15.80 -6.47
C ARG A 189 3.81 15.45 -5.42
N LEU A 190 4.13 14.53 -4.49
CA LEU A 190 3.24 14.18 -3.40
C LEU A 190 3.28 15.23 -2.29
N PRO A 191 2.14 15.58 -1.68
CA PRO A 191 2.14 16.42 -0.49
C PRO A 191 2.94 15.75 0.62
N ALA A 192 3.90 16.47 1.19
CA ALA A 192 4.66 16.03 2.34
C ALA A 192 4.58 17.07 3.45
N THR A 193 4.57 16.60 4.69
CA THR A 193 4.74 17.48 5.85
C THR A 193 6.23 17.56 6.15
N ALA A 194 6.78 18.78 6.14
CA ALA A 194 8.13 18.99 6.66
C ALA A 194 8.14 18.57 8.13
N VAL A 195 8.93 17.55 8.46
CA VAL A 195 9.02 17.03 9.83
C VAL A 195 9.97 17.86 10.70
N LEU A 196 10.98 18.53 10.11
CA LEU A 196 11.94 19.34 10.87
C LEU A 196 11.27 20.39 11.77
N PRO A 197 10.26 21.17 11.31
CA PRO A 197 9.56 22.12 12.17
C PRO A 197 8.75 21.48 13.30
N LEU A 198 8.44 20.18 13.20
CA LEU A 198 7.68 19.44 14.21
C LEU A 198 8.59 18.85 15.31
N LEU A 199 9.90 18.84 15.10
CA LEU A 199 10.86 18.33 16.07
C LEU A 199 11.20 19.39 17.14
N PRO A 200 11.31 19.01 18.42
CA PRO A 200 11.81 19.91 19.46
C PRO A 200 13.18 20.48 19.08
N GLY A 201 13.27 21.80 18.90
CA GLY A 201 14.51 22.48 18.54
C GLY A 201 14.92 22.38 17.06
N GLY A 202 14.06 21.87 16.17
CA GLY A 202 14.26 21.91 14.72
C GLY A 202 15.42 21.04 14.20
N LYS A 203 15.89 20.06 14.97
CA LYS A 203 17.02 19.18 14.62
C LYS A 203 16.59 17.72 14.60
N LEU A 204 17.15 16.95 13.67
CA LEU A 204 17.04 15.49 13.67
C LEU A 204 17.74 14.93 14.93
N PRO A 205 17.18 13.90 15.58
CA PRO A 205 17.93 13.15 16.59
C PRO A 205 19.17 12.56 15.91
N GLY A 206 20.34 12.85 16.47
CA GLY A 206 21.63 12.35 16.01
C GLY A 206 21.86 10.88 16.36
#